data_AF-A0A2H3DSP0-F1
#
_entry.id   AF-A0A2H3DSP0-F1
#
_cell.length_a   1.000
_cell.length_b   1.000
_cell.length_c   1.000
_cell.angle_alpha   90.00
_cell.angle_beta   90.00
_cell.angle_gamma   90.00
#
_symmetry.space_group_name_H-M   'P 1'
#
loop_
_entity.id
_entity.type
_entity.pdbx_description
1 polymer ?
#
loop_
_entity_poly.entity_id
_entity_poly.type
_entity_poly.pdbx_seq_one_letter_code
_entity_poly.pdbx_strand_id
1 'polypeptide(L)'
;MHVMPVGLDRLRLSVSYDSELSTLAVDIMNLYANALTDKLELSDNFEVISSLKKKLLDVIISEGAQWNLDVVNLCQDDTTSNENDCVSRAVAIVTANECNVPCDSQAWSEQIMTVAKSMSLDEIAHLKSHCPPRIWAALVFTNIHATPARVLDNVSVGKVKIADWDLFPKKMEPACGNCA
;
A
#
# COMPACT_ATOMS: atom_id res chain seq x y z
N MET A 1 23.25 3.16 26.25
CA MET A 1 22.10 2.37 25.78
C MET A 1 21.37 1.69 26.93
N HIS A 2 20.35 2.37 27.45
CA HIS A 2 19.34 1.82 28.36
C HIS A 2 18.10 1.41 27.56
N VAL A 3 17.25 0.54 28.11
CA VAL A 3 15.98 0.12 27.49
C VAL A 3 14.86 0.25 28.52
N MET A 4 13.75 0.88 28.14
CA MET A 4 12.59 1.09 29.01
C MET A 4 11.29 0.66 28.32
N PRO A 5 10.41 -0.09 29.00
CA PRO A 5 9.08 -0.40 28.47
C PRO A 5 8.18 0.84 28.50
N VAL A 6 7.34 1.01 27.49
CA VAL A 6 6.42 2.14 27.34
C VAL A 6 4.99 1.63 27.12
N GLY A 7 4.03 2.17 27.87
CA GLY A 7 2.63 1.76 27.79
C GLY A 7 2.35 0.38 28.39
N LEU A 8 1.21 -0.21 28.02
CA LEU A 8 0.78 -1.50 28.55
C LEU A 8 1.60 -2.67 27.98
N ASP A 9 1.88 -3.67 28.81
CA ASP A 9 2.70 -4.86 28.48
C ASP A 9 2.27 -5.58 27.19
N ARG A 10 0.98 -5.51 26.86
CA ARG A 10 0.40 -6.09 25.64
C ARG A 10 0.95 -5.49 24.34
N LEU A 11 1.40 -4.23 24.36
CA LEU A 11 2.06 -3.63 23.21
C LEU A 11 3.56 -4.01 23.10
N ARG A 12 4.14 -4.55 24.19
CA ARG A 12 5.59 -4.81 24.35
C ARG A 12 6.46 -3.72 23.73
N LEU A 13 6.08 -2.45 23.89
CA LEU A 13 6.86 -1.34 23.36
C LEU A 13 8.04 -1.14 24.28
N SER A 14 9.23 -1.11 23.71
CA SER A 14 10.43 -0.72 24.44
C SER A 14 11.21 0.30 23.65
N VAL A 15 11.73 1.28 24.38
CA VAL A 15 12.49 2.40 23.83
C VAL A 15 13.92 2.28 24.36
N SER A 16 14.89 2.26 23.45
CA SER A 16 16.31 2.38 23.77
C SER A 16 16.74 3.84 23.76
N TYR A 17 17.61 4.23 24.67
CA TYR A 17 18.10 5.61 24.76
C TYR A 17 19.53 5.66 25.28
N ASP A 18 20.27 6.68 24.83
CA ASP A 18 21.66 6.90 25.25
C ASP A 18 21.82 7.98 26.31
N SER A 19 20.84 8.86 26.45
CA SER A 19 20.77 9.91 27.48
C SER A 19 19.48 9.81 28.29
N GLU A 20 19.51 10.21 29.56
CA GLU A 20 18.31 10.23 30.42
C GLU A 20 17.14 10.95 29.72
N LEU A 21 16.01 10.26 29.60
CA LEU A 21 14.79 10.83 29.04
C LEU A 21 14.15 11.79 30.05
N SER A 22 13.58 12.88 29.54
CA SER A 22 12.81 13.77 30.40
C SER A 22 11.57 13.05 30.93
N THR A 23 11.21 13.30 32.20
CA THR A 23 10.01 12.71 32.82
C THR A 23 8.75 13.02 32.02
N LEU A 24 8.66 14.25 31.50
CA LEU A 24 7.58 14.69 30.63
C LEU A 24 7.50 13.88 29.33
N ALA A 25 8.64 13.59 28.70
CA ALA A 25 8.64 12.78 27.48
C ALA A 25 8.19 11.34 27.77
N VAL A 26 8.63 10.75 28.88
CA VAL A 26 8.17 9.42 29.32
C VAL A 26 6.65 9.41 29.51
N ASP A 27 6.08 10.43 30.15
CA ASP A 27 4.64 10.55 30.36
C ASP A 27 3.88 10.68 29.04
N ILE A 28 4.39 11.48 28.10
CA ILE A 28 3.79 11.66 26.76
C ILE A 28 3.86 10.36 25.96
N MET A 29 4.99 9.66 25.99
CA MET A 29 5.16 8.36 25.32
C MET A 29 4.16 7.33 25.87
N ASN A 30 3.99 7.25 27.19
CA ASN A 30 3.00 6.38 27.83
C ASN A 30 1.57 6.76 27.43
N LEU A 31 1.25 8.05 27.36
CA LEU A 31 -0.08 8.51 26.96
C LEU A 31 -0.42 8.10 25.52
N TYR A 32 0.50 8.29 24.58
CA TYR A 32 0.28 7.86 23.20
C TYR A 32 0.23 6.33 23.06
N ALA A 33 1.07 5.58 23.77
CA ALA A 33 1.04 4.13 23.78
C ALA A 33 -0.30 3.59 24.31
N ASN A 34 -0.83 4.17 25.39
CA ASN A 34 -2.13 3.78 25.93
C ASN A 34 -3.26 4.11 24.96
N ALA A 35 -3.27 5.31 24.36
CA ALA A 35 -4.25 5.70 23.35
C ALA A 35 -4.22 4.77 22.11
N LEU A 36 -3.03 4.34 21.68
CA LEU A 36 -2.87 3.35 20.62
C LEU A 36 -3.50 2.01 21.03
N THR A 37 -3.29 1.59 22.27
CA THR A 37 -3.86 0.34 22.78
C THR A 37 -5.38 0.37 22.76
N ASP A 38 -5.98 1.44 23.28
CA ASP A 38 -7.44 1.60 23.33
C ASP A 38 -8.06 1.64 21.93
N LYS A 39 -7.37 2.25 20.97
CA LYS A 39 -7.83 2.33 19.58
C LYS A 39 -7.64 1.04 18.79
N LEU A 40 -6.63 0.22 19.11
CA LEU A 40 -6.47 -1.11 18.53
C LEU A 40 -7.60 -2.06 18.93
N GLU A 41 -8.15 -1.93 20.15
CA GLU A 41 -9.28 -2.75 20.62
C GLU A 41 -10.62 -2.38 19.97
N LEU A 42 -10.77 -1.13 19.54
CA LEU A 42 -12.03 -0.59 19.02
C LEU A 42 -12.13 -0.61 17.48
N SER A 43 -11.10 -1.08 16.76
CA SER A 43 -11.03 -1.47 15.34
C SER A 43 -11.62 -0.57 14.24
N ASP A 44 -12.03 0.68 14.50
CA ASP A 44 -12.81 1.45 13.51
C ASP A 44 -12.10 2.65 12.85
N ASN A 45 -10.83 2.94 13.17
CA ASN A 45 -10.21 4.16 12.61
C ASN A 45 -8.70 4.06 12.36
N PHE A 46 -8.36 3.51 11.20
CA PHE A 46 -6.98 3.36 10.71
C PHE A 46 -6.22 4.70 10.61
N GLU A 47 -6.89 5.78 10.18
CA GLU A 47 -6.27 7.11 10.09
C GLU A 47 -5.85 7.65 11.46
N VAL A 48 -6.70 7.49 12.47
CA VAL A 48 -6.40 7.90 13.85
C VAL A 48 -5.26 7.07 14.42
N ILE A 49 -5.26 5.76 14.19
CA ILE A 49 -4.16 4.89 14.62
C ILE A 49 -2.85 5.37 13.99
N SER A 50 -2.80 5.52 12.66
CA SER A 50 -1.61 5.98 11.93
C SER A 50 -1.09 7.33 12.43
N SER A 51 -2.00 8.29 12.66
CA SER A 51 -1.65 9.60 13.23
C SER A 51 -1.02 9.48 14.63
N LEU A 52 -1.56 8.63 15.50
CA LEU A 52 -1.02 8.37 16.84
C LEU A 52 0.35 7.68 16.79
N LYS A 53 0.54 6.73 15.86
CA LYS A 53 1.85 6.08 15.63
C LYS A 53 2.92 7.12 15.29
N LYS A 54 2.60 8.00 14.33
CA LYS A 54 3.52 9.04 13.86
C LYS A 54 3.89 10.00 14.99
N LYS A 55 2.90 10.48 15.75
CA LYS A 55 3.14 11.40 16.88
C LYS A 55 3.99 10.77 17.98
N LEU A 56 3.78 9.49 18.29
CA LEU A 56 4.61 8.76 19.25
C LEU A 56 6.06 8.66 18.75
N LEU A 57 6.25 8.32 17.47
CA LEU A 57 7.57 8.24 16.86
C LEU A 57 8.29 9.59 16.87
N ASP A 58 7.57 10.68 16.56
CA ASP A 58 8.13 12.04 16.58
C ASP A 58 8.68 12.41 17.98
N VAL A 59 7.96 12.03 19.05
CA VAL A 59 8.40 12.25 20.45
C VAL A 59 9.62 11.41 20.82
N ILE A 60 9.67 10.14 20.37
CA ILE A 60 10.82 9.25 20.59
C ILE A 60 12.07 9.82 19.91
N ILE A 61 11.94 10.23 18.64
CA ILE A 61 13.05 10.81 17.86
C ILE A 61 13.51 12.14 18.45
N SER A 62 12.59 13.01 18.90
CA SER A 62 12.96 14.31 19.46
C SER A 62 13.80 14.22 20.73
N GLU A 63 13.65 13.14 21.49
CA GLU A 63 14.43 12.87 22.71
C GLU A 63 15.72 12.08 22.44
N GLY A 64 16.07 11.84 21.17
CA GLY A 64 17.24 11.06 20.80
C GLY A 64 17.13 9.57 21.15
N ALA A 65 15.92 9.09 21.37
CA ALA A 65 15.65 7.70 21.67
C ALA A 65 15.36 6.90 20.39
N GLN A 66 15.54 5.59 20.48
CA GLN A 66 15.27 4.65 19.42
C GLN A 66 14.21 3.66 19.89
N TRP A 67 13.39 3.21 18.96
CA TRP A 67 12.34 2.26 19.26
C TRP A 67 12.83 0.84 18.97
N ASN A 68 12.82 -0.02 19.99
CA ASN A 68 13.04 -1.46 19.85
C ASN A 68 11.70 -2.16 19.55
N LEU A 69 11.47 -2.52 18.30
CA LEU A 69 10.26 -3.25 17.89
C LEU A 69 10.45 -4.75 18.12
N ASP A 70 9.46 -5.39 18.76
CA ASP A 70 9.29 -6.84 18.64
C ASP A 70 7.83 -7.33 18.61
N VAL A 71 6.83 -6.63 19.18
CA VAL A 71 5.44 -7.19 19.23
C VAL A 71 4.29 -6.23 18.92
N VAL A 72 4.56 -4.98 18.57
CA VAL A 72 3.58 -4.23 17.79
C VAL A 72 4.24 -3.79 16.52
N ASN A 73 3.88 -4.50 15.47
CA ASN A 73 3.95 -4.10 14.09
C ASN A 73 3.28 -2.73 13.89
N LEU A 74 3.94 -1.69 14.35
CA LEU A 74 3.57 -0.32 14.06
C LEU A 74 3.92 0.05 12.60
N CYS A 75 4.53 -0.89 11.84
CA CYS A 75 4.69 -0.91 10.38
C CYS A 75 4.49 -2.32 9.72
N GLN A 76 3.55 -3.18 10.13
CA GLN A 76 3.09 -4.28 9.24
C GLN A 76 1.56 -4.13 9.08
N ASP A 77 0.91 -3.90 7.92
CA ASP A 77 1.18 -4.33 6.55
C ASP A 77 1.90 -5.68 6.52
N ASP A 78 1.13 -6.75 6.30
CA ASP A 78 1.58 -8.13 6.04
C ASP A 78 2.63 -8.19 4.91
N THR A 79 3.82 -7.66 5.17
CA THR A 79 4.93 -7.53 4.24
C THR A 79 6.18 -7.96 4.99
N THR A 80 6.12 -9.16 5.57
CA THR A 80 7.34 -9.97 5.57
C THR A 80 7.77 -10.10 4.11
N SER A 81 8.88 -9.44 3.80
CA SER A 81 9.64 -9.49 2.54
C SER A 81 9.38 -8.34 1.56
N ASN A 82 10.43 -7.53 1.45
CA ASN A 82 11.01 -6.99 0.22
C ASN A 82 10.74 -5.54 -0.11
N GLU A 83 11.79 -4.96 -0.65
CA GLU A 83 11.89 -3.76 -1.47
C GLU A 83 10.95 -3.73 -2.70
N ASN A 84 9.84 -4.49 -2.70
CA ASN A 84 9.00 -4.83 -3.85
C ASN A 84 7.49 -4.83 -3.54
N ASP A 85 6.96 -3.95 -2.67
CA ASP A 85 5.50 -3.73 -2.64
C ASP A 85 5.07 -2.96 -3.90
N CYS A 86 4.92 -3.74 -4.97
CA CYS A 86 4.59 -3.26 -6.29
C CYS A 86 3.16 -2.70 -6.29
N VAL A 87 2.24 -3.30 -5.50
CA VAL A 87 0.83 -2.90 -5.50
C VAL A 87 0.67 -1.52 -4.90
N SER A 88 1.24 -1.26 -3.72
CA SER A 88 1.16 0.07 -3.10
C SER A 88 1.84 1.14 -3.95
N ARG A 89 2.96 0.80 -4.62
CA ARG A 89 3.60 1.72 -5.58
C ARG A 89 2.70 2.04 -6.76
N ALA A 90 2.04 1.04 -7.35
CA ALA A 90 1.12 1.25 -8.47
C ALA A 90 -0.12 2.05 -8.03
N VAL A 91 -0.69 1.74 -6.87
CA VAL A 91 -1.82 2.49 -6.30
C VAL A 91 -1.43 3.94 -6.03
N ALA A 92 -0.25 4.19 -5.45
CA ALA A 92 0.25 5.54 -5.22
C ALA A 92 0.33 6.38 -6.51
N ILE A 93 0.79 5.80 -7.62
CA ILE A 93 0.85 6.48 -8.93
C ILE A 93 -0.56 6.79 -9.46
N VAL A 94 -1.53 5.89 -9.24
CA VAL A 94 -2.93 6.10 -9.61
C VAL A 94 -3.57 7.21 -8.77
N THR A 95 -3.36 7.20 -7.44
CA THR A 95 -3.94 8.19 -6.52
C THR A 95 -3.30 9.56 -6.64
N ALA A 96 -2.01 9.64 -7.03
CA ALA A 96 -1.32 10.91 -7.23
C ALA A 96 -1.95 11.79 -8.32
N ASN A 97 -2.77 11.20 -9.20
CA ASN A 97 -3.47 11.90 -10.28
C ASN A 97 -4.99 11.97 -10.03
N GLU A 98 -5.42 11.97 -8.75
CA GLU A 98 -6.83 12.04 -8.35
C GLU A 98 -7.70 10.97 -9.04
N CYS A 99 -7.13 9.78 -9.30
CA CYS A 99 -7.84 8.71 -10.01
C CYS A 99 -8.31 9.10 -11.43
N ASN A 100 -7.63 10.07 -12.07
CA ASN A 100 -7.85 10.48 -13.45
C ASN A 100 -6.66 10.09 -14.34
N VAL A 101 -6.93 9.89 -15.64
CA VAL A 101 -5.89 9.62 -16.64
C VAL A 101 -5.27 10.96 -17.06
N PRO A 102 -3.95 11.18 -16.86
CA PRO A 102 -3.29 12.42 -17.25
C PRO A 102 -3.31 12.64 -18.77
N CYS A 103 -3.20 13.90 -19.22
CA CYS A 103 -3.06 14.23 -20.64
C CYS A 103 -1.80 13.62 -21.27
N ASP A 104 -0.73 13.46 -20.49
CA ASP A 104 0.45 12.67 -20.85
C ASP A 104 0.28 11.22 -20.36
N SER A 105 -0.73 10.54 -20.93
CA SER A 105 -1.14 9.20 -20.50
C SER A 105 -0.07 8.15 -20.75
N GLN A 106 0.86 8.40 -21.69
CA GLN A 106 1.89 7.43 -22.06
C GLN A 106 2.92 7.26 -20.95
N ALA A 107 3.59 8.34 -20.53
CA ALA A 107 4.60 8.27 -19.47
C ALA A 107 4.02 7.77 -18.13
N TRP A 108 2.79 8.20 -17.81
CA TRP A 108 2.06 7.71 -16.63
C TRP A 108 1.79 6.20 -16.71
N SER A 109 1.27 5.73 -17.85
CA SER A 109 0.97 4.30 -18.04
C SER A 109 2.25 3.45 -18.01
N GLU A 110 3.34 3.93 -18.59
CA GLU A 110 4.63 3.22 -18.60
C GLU A 110 5.18 3.02 -17.17
N GLN A 111 5.02 4.00 -16.28
CA GLN A 111 5.42 3.87 -14.87
C GLN A 111 4.65 2.76 -14.16
N ILE A 112 3.32 2.75 -14.30
CA ILE A 112 2.48 1.71 -13.68
C ILE A 112 2.77 0.35 -14.31
N MET A 113 2.91 0.28 -15.63
CA MET A 113 3.22 -0.95 -16.35
C MET A 113 4.59 -1.53 -15.99
N THR A 114 5.57 -0.68 -15.68
CA THR A 114 6.89 -1.13 -15.21
C THR A 114 6.78 -1.84 -13.87
N VAL A 115 5.97 -1.30 -12.95
CA VAL A 115 5.73 -1.91 -11.64
C VAL A 115 4.84 -3.16 -11.76
N ALA A 116 3.83 -3.13 -12.62
CA ALA A 116 2.92 -4.25 -12.83
C ALA A 116 3.61 -5.49 -13.43
N LYS A 117 4.68 -5.33 -14.21
CA LYS A 117 5.46 -6.44 -14.76
C LYS A 117 6.17 -7.29 -13.71
N SER A 118 6.45 -6.73 -12.53
CA SER A 118 7.03 -7.47 -11.40
C SER A 118 6.00 -8.04 -10.43
N MET A 119 4.71 -7.84 -10.69
CA MET A 119 3.63 -8.36 -9.85
C MET A 119 3.26 -9.80 -10.21
N SER A 120 2.92 -10.58 -9.19
CA SER A 120 2.16 -11.81 -9.28
C SER A 120 0.72 -11.56 -9.75
N LEU A 121 0.03 -12.62 -10.16
CA LEU A 121 -1.37 -12.53 -10.59
C LEU A 121 -2.30 -12.04 -9.48
N ASP A 122 -2.03 -12.43 -8.23
CA ASP A 122 -2.81 -12.02 -7.07
C ASP A 122 -2.61 -10.54 -6.77
N GLU A 123 -1.38 -10.04 -6.89
CA GLU A 123 -1.07 -8.61 -6.78
C GLU A 123 -1.73 -7.77 -7.88
N ILE A 124 -1.79 -8.28 -9.12
CA ILE A 124 -2.50 -7.62 -10.23
C ILE A 124 -4.01 -7.60 -9.97
N ALA A 125 -4.58 -8.70 -9.45
CA ALA A 125 -5.98 -8.75 -9.07
C ALA A 125 -6.29 -7.76 -7.93
N HIS A 126 -5.38 -7.63 -6.97
CA HIS A 126 -5.46 -6.67 -5.89
C HIS A 126 -5.36 -5.22 -6.39
N LEU A 127 -4.45 -4.94 -7.33
CA LEU A 127 -4.38 -3.63 -7.98
C LEU A 127 -5.68 -3.29 -8.72
N LYS A 128 -6.26 -4.26 -9.44
CA LYS A 128 -7.52 -4.09 -10.17
C LYS A 128 -8.68 -3.73 -9.25
N SER A 129 -8.77 -4.31 -8.05
CA SER A 129 -9.85 -4.00 -7.10
C SER A 129 -9.76 -2.59 -6.51
N HIS A 130 -8.55 -2.02 -6.46
CA HIS A 130 -8.29 -0.67 -5.95
C HIS A 130 -8.33 0.41 -7.04
N CYS A 131 -8.33 0.01 -8.32
CA CYS A 131 -8.36 0.91 -9.45
C CYS A 131 -9.81 1.19 -9.91
N PRO A 132 -10.18 2.46 -10.16
CA PRO A 132 -11.42 2.76 -10.85
C PRO A 132 -11.47 2.07 -12.23
N PRO A 133 -12.64 1.59 -12.68
CA PRO A 133 -12.77 0.89 -13.97
C PRO A 133 -12.21 1.67 -15.17
N ARG A 134 -12.28 3.00 -15.12
CA ARG A 134 -11.73 3.91 -16.13
C ARG A 134 -10.20 3.86 -16.19
N ILE A 135 -9.56 3.90 -15.04
CA ILE A 135 -8.09 3.81 -14.90
C ILE A 135 -7.63 2.43 -15.36
N TRP A 136 -8.32 1.37 -14.92
CA TRP A 136 -8.00 0.02 -15.33
C TRP A 136 -8.12 -0.17 -16.85
N ALA A 137 -9.20 0.34 -17.44
CA ALA A 137 -9.38 0.32 -18.90
C ALA A 137 -8.27 1.09 -19.63
N ALA A 138 -7.80 2.23 -19.09
CA ALA A 138 -6.68 2.97 -19.66
C ALA A 138 -5.38 2.17 -19.62
N LEU A 139 -5.08 1.48 -18.51
CA LEU A 139 -3.91 0.61 -18.39
C LEU A 139 -3.98 -0.58 -19.36
N VAL A 140 -5.12 -1.27 -19.43
CA VAL A 140 -5.34 -2.34 -20.40
C VAL A 140 -5.18 -1.81 -21.84
N PHE A 141 -5.74 -0.63 -22.12
CA PHE A 141 -5.64 0.02 -23.42
C PHE A 141 -4.20 0.32 -23.82
N THR A 142 -3.36 0.74 -22.87
CA THR A 142 -1.93 1.01 -23.13
C THR A 142 -1.13 -0.26 -23.42
N ASN A 143 -1.59 -1.41 -22.91
CA ASN A 143 -0.92 -2.69 -23.13
C ASN A 143 -1.38 -3.42 -24.41
N ILE A 144 -2.55 -3.08 -24.96
CA ILE A 144 -2.96 -3.60 -26.27
C ILE A 144 -2.26 -2.80 -27.37
N HIS A 145 -1.79 -3.47 -28.43
CA HIS A 145 -1.18 -2.78 -29.57
C HIS A 145 -2.12 -1.67 -30.09
N ALA A 146 -1.65 -0.42 -29.94
CA ALA A 146 -2.33 0.74 -30.47
C ALA A 146 -2.43 0.59 -31.99
N THR A 147 -3.67 0.60 -32.49
CA THR A 147 -3.94 0.75 -33.91
C THR A 147 -4.74 2.04 -34.06
N PRO A 148 -4.53 2.85 -35.10
CA PRO A 148 -5.23 4.13 -35.28
C PRO A 148 -6.76 4.04 -35.24
N ALA A 149 -7.32 2.85 -35.46
CA ALA A 149 -8.75 2.57 -35.44
C ALA A 149 -9.32 2.24 -34.04
N ARG A 150 -8.47 2.08 -33.02
CA ARG A 150 -8.89 1.76 -31.65
C ARG A 150 -8.77 3.00 -30.79
N VAL A 151 -9.90 3.53 -30.35
CA VAL A 151 -9.98 4.63 -29.37
C VAL A 151 -10.60 4.08 -28.10
N LEU A 152 -10.04 4.47 -26.95
CA LEU A 152 -10.64 4.18 -25.66
C LEU A 152 -11.81 5.15 -25.43
N ASP A 153 -13.02 4.60 -25.39
CA ASP A 153 -14.22 5.31 -24.97
C ASP A 153 -14.61 4.84 -23.56
N ASN A 154 -14.22 5.64 -22.56
CA ASN A 154 -14.47 5.38 -21.15
C ASN A 154 -13.87 4.04 -20.66
N VAL A 155 -14.60 2.94 -20.79
CA VAL A 155 -14.20 1.59 -20.37
C VAL A 155 -14.15 0.58 -21.52
N SER A 156 -14.36 1.05 -22.76
CA SER A 156 -14.59 0.21 -23.93
C SER A 156 -13.72 0.63 -25.12
N VAL A 157 -13.45 -0.33 -26.00
CA VAL A 157 -12.88 -0.09 -27.34
C VAL A 157 -13.90 -0.57 -28.37
N GLY A 158 -14.52 0.36 -29.09
CA GLY A 158 -15.68 0.06 -29.93
C GLY A 158 -16.85 -0.49 -29.09
N LYS A 159 -17.26 -1.73 -29.34
CA LYS A 159 -18.35 -2.40 -28.59
C LYS A 159 -17.86 -3.30 -27.45
N VAL A 160 -16.55 -3.39 -27.25
CA VAL A 160 -15.93 -4.34 -26.32
C VAL A 160 -15.55 -3.60 -25.04
N LYS A 161 -16.13 -4.01 -23.91
CA LYS A 161 -15.73 -3.52 -22.58
C LYS A 161 -14.41 -4.15 -22.17
N ILE A 162 -13.38 -3.33 -22.00
CA ILE A 162 -12.02 -3.79 -21.68
C ILE A 162 -11.67 -3.62 -20.20
N ALA A 163 -12.49 -2.91 -19.42
CA ALA A 163 -12.30 -2.82 -17.96
C ALA A 163 -12.36 -4.17 -17.24
N ASP A 164 -13.00 -5.18 -17.85
CA ASP A 164 -13.07 -6.53 -17.27
C ASP A 164 -11.87 -7.39 -17.65
N TRP A 165 -11.03 -6.95 -18.59
CA TRP A 165 -9.88 -7.70 -19.07
C TRP A 165 -8.77 -7.77 -18.03
N ASP A 166 -7.91 -8.78 -18.18
CA ASP A 166 -6.65 -8.88 -17.43
C ASP A 166 -5.63 -7.91 -18.03
N LEU A 167 -4.75 -7.37 -17.18
CA LEU A 167 -3.72 -6.44 -17.60
C LEU A 167 -2.73 -7.10 -18.55
N PHE A 168 -2.35 -8.35 -18.27
CA PHE A 168 -1.51 -9.17 -19.14
C PHE A 168 -2.33 -10.34 -19.70
N PRO A 169 -2.31 -10.58 -21.03
CA PRO A 169 -2.97 -11.72 -21.62
C PRO A 169 -2.44 -13.04 -21.04
N LYS A 170 -3.32 -13.89 -20.54
CA LYS A 170 -2.97 -15.27 -20.16
C LYS A 170 -2.96 -16.14 -21.40
N LYS A 171 -1.99 -17.06 -21.49
CA LYS A 171 -2.06 -18.13 -22.49
C LYS A 171 -3.30 -18.97 -22.20
N MET A 172 -4.20 -19.06 -23.17
CA MET A 172 -5.31 -20.00 -23.12
C MET A 172 -4.74 -21.40 -23.32
N GLU A 173 -4.93 -22.30 -22.34
CA GLU A 173 -4.75 -23.72 -22.56
C GLU A 173 -6.04 -24.25 -23.20
N PRO A 174 -6.02 -24.65 -24.49
CA PRO A 174 -7.20 -25.25 -25.09
C PRO A 174 -7.50 -26.56 -24.38
N ALA A 175 -8.76 -26.79 -24.02
CA ALA A 175 -9.19 -28.07 -23.48
C ALA A 175 -8.81 -29.18 -24.47
N CYS A 176 -8.09 -30.20 -23.99
CA CYS A 176 -7.78 -31.37 -24.79
C CYS A 176 -9.10 -32.07 -25.17
N GLY A 177 -9.51 -31.94 -26.43
CA GLY A 177 -10.74 -32.59 -26.94
C GLY A 177 -10.72 -34.12 -26.89
N ASN A 178 -9.57 -34.72 -26.60
CA ASN A 178 -9.39 -36.17 -26.41
C ASN A 178 -9.26 -36.59 -24.94
N CYS A 179 -9.26 -35.65 -24.00
CA CYS A 179 -9.03 -35.91 -22.57
C CYS A 179 -10.29 -35.59 -21.72
N ALA A 180 -11.44 -35.40 -22.36
CA ALA A 180 -12.73 -35.14 -21.73
C ALA A 180 -13.55 -36.42 -21.56
#